data_AF-A0A662D3E8-F1
#
_entry.id   AF-A0A662D3E8-F1
#
_cell.length_a   1.000
_cell.length_b   1.000
_cell.length_c   1.000
_cell.angle_alpha   90.00
_cell.angle_beta   90.00
_cell.angle_gamma   90.00
#
_symmetry.space_group_name_H-M   'P 1'
#
loop_
_entity.id
_entity.type
_entity.pdbx_description
1 polymer ?
#
loop_
_entity_poly.entity_id
_entity_poly.type
_entity_poly.pdbx_seq_one_letter_code
_entity_poly.pdbx_strand_id
1 'polypeptide(L)'
;MNKNKNSISKAKSYKEISEFWDTHNLTNYWEQTKPVTFEVDIQSEVTYYALDIVLSRKIREIAKQRGVSSEALLNLWVQEKLQKIKSIN
;
A
#
# COMPACT_ATOMS: atom_id res chain seq x y z
N MET A 1 12.13 -31.82 14.84
CA MET A 1 11.18 -30.86 14.24
C MET A 1 11.42 -30.79 12.74
N ASN A 2 10.39 -30.94 11.91
CA ASN A 2 10.53 -30.80 10.45
C ASN A 2 10.78 -29.32 10.13
N LYS A 3 11.92 -29.00 9.49
CA LYS A 3 12.48 -27.63 9.39
C LYS A 3 11.61 -26.62 8.62
N ASN A 4 10.53 -27.08 7.98
CA ASN A 4 9.70 -26.28 7.08
C ASN A 4 8.27 -26.03 7.61
N LYS A 5 8.01 -26.25 8.92
CA LYS A 5 6.68 -26.05 9.51
C LYS A 5 6.73 -25.05 10.66
N ASN A 6 5.71 -24.19 10.78
CA ASN A 6 5.62 -23.30 11.93
C ASN A 6 5.30 -24.07 13.23
N SER A 7 5.63 -23.48 14.37
CA SER A 7 5.57 -24.14 15.67
C SER A 7 4.16 -24.41 16.17
N ILE A 8 3.21 -23.48 15.94
CA ILE A 8 1.84 -23.55 16.44
C ILE A 8 0.91 -24.22 15.41
N SER A 9 0.70 -23.61 14.24
CA SER A 9 -0.26 -24.13 13.25
C SER A 9 0.21 -25.34 12.44
N LYS A 10 1.48 -25.75 12.56
CA LYS A 10 2.16 -26.80 11.77
C LYS A 10 2.07 -26.62 10.24
N ALA A 11 1.67 -25.44 9.79
CA ALA A 11 1.54 -25.03 8.40
C ALA A 11 2.91 -24.85 7.72
N LYS A 12 2.93 -24.99 6.39
CA LYS A 12 4.13 -24.91 5.54
C LYS A 12 4.17 -23.67 4.65
N SER A 13 3.10 -22.88 4.60
CA SER A 13 3.02 -21.65 3.79
C SER A 13 2.30 -20.52 4.54
N TYR A 14 2.52 -19.27 4.10
CA TYR A 14 1.82 -18.11 4.66
C TYR A 14 0.30 -18.21 4.53
N LYS A 15 -0.19 -18.76 3.41
CA LYS A 15 -1.62 -18.95 3.19
C LYS A 15 -2.22 -19.93 4.21
N GLU A 16 -1.58 -21.08 4.41
CA GLU A 16 -2.01 -22.07 5.39
C GLU A 16 -1.94 -21.54 6.84
N ILE A 17 -0.98 -20.66 7.13
CA ILE A 17 -0.91 -19.98 8.44
C ILE A 17 -2.11 -19.05 8.63
N SER A 18 -2.50 -18.29 7.60
CA SER A 18 -3.69 -17.43 7.62
C SER A 18 -4.95 -18.24 7.86
N GLU A 19 -5.17 -19.30 7.07
CA GLU A 19 -6.36 -20.16 7.16
C GLU A 19 -6.51 -20.79 8.56
N PHE A 20 -5.39 -21.12 9.22
CA PHE A 20 -5.41 -21.57 10.61
C PHE A 20 -5.91 -20.47 11.56
N TRP A 21 -5.34 -19.27 11.50
CA TRP A 21 -5.70 -18.19 12.42
C TRP A 21 -7.08 -17.58 12.15
N ASP A 22 -7.61 -17.70 10.93
CA ASP A 22 -8.99 -17.31 10.61
C ASP A 22 -10.02 -18.12 11.40
N THR A 23 -9.67 -19.34 11.82
CA THR A 23 -10.56 -20.27 12.53
C THR A 23 -10.16 -20.52 13.99
N HIS A 24 -8.99 -20.04 14.42
CA HIS A 24 -8.45 -20.28 15.75
C HIS A 24 -8.23 -18.97 16.51
N ASN A 25 -8.77 -18.88 17.73
CA ASN A 25 -8.56 -17.72 18.58
C ASN A 25 -7.12 -17.71 19.14
N LEU A 26 -6.43 -16.58 18.97
CA LEU A 26 -5.08 -16.34 19.51
C LEU A 26 -5.01 -16.57 21.03
N THR A 27 -6.06 -16.26 21.79
CA THR A 27 -6.08 -16.42 23.25
C THR A 27 -5.83 -17.85 23.69
N ASN A 28 -6.23 -18.84 22.88
CA ASN A 28 -6.02 -20.26 23.17
C ASN A 28 -4.55 -20.69 23.11
N TYR A 29 -3.69 -19.83 22.54
CA TYR A 29 -2.26 -20.07 22.35
C TYR A 29 -1.40 -19.02 23.05
N TRP A 30 -1.98 -18.20 23.93
CA TRP A 30 -1.29 -17.06 24.56
C TRP A 30 -0.01 -17.47 25.29
N GLU A 31 -0.03 -18.59 26.01
CA GLU A 31 1.13 -19.15 26.72
C GLU A 31 2.22 -19.71 25.77
N GLN A 32 1.91 -19.89 24.49
CA GLN A 32 2.84 -20.37 23.45
C GLN A 32 3.34 -19.23 22.56
N THR A 33 2.85 -18.01 22.76
CA THR A 33 3.30 -16.81 22.05
C THR A 33 4.17 -15.96 22.97
N LYS A 34 4.83 -14.96 22.39
CA LYS A 34 5.61 -13.98 23.13
C LYS A 34 5.33 -12.59 22.56
N PRO A 35 5.30 -11.55 23.39
CA PRO A 35 5.20 -10.18 22.89
C PRO A 35 6.40 -9.88 21.98
N VAL A 36 6.14 -9.21 20.86
CA VAL A 36 7.16 -8.73 19.92
C VAL A 36 6.88 -7.27 19.66
N THR A 37 7.91 -6.44 19.81
CA THR A 37 7.89 -5.04 19.37
C THR A 37 8.37 -4.98 17.93
N PHE A 38 7.63 -4.29 17.07
CA PHE A 38 8.04 -3.97 15.71
C PHE A 38 7.74 -2.50 15.43
N GLU A 39 8.58 -1.87 14.63
CA GLU A 39 8.39 -0.49 14.18
C GLU A 39 7.88 -0.53 12.74
N VAL A 40 6.81 0.24 12.48
CA VAL A 40 6.30 0.47 11.14
C VAL A 40 6.50 1.94 10.83
N ASP A 41 7.34 2.21 9.84
CA ASP A 41 7.56 3.56 9.33
C ASP A 41 6.69 3.78 8.09
N ILE A 42 5.53 4.42 8.29
CA ILE A 42 4.64 4.80 7.18
C ILE A 42 5.13 6.15 6.64
N GLN A 43 6.09 6.09 5.71
CA GLN A 43 6.78 7.30 5.20
C GLN A 43 5.95 8.21 4.29
N SER A 44 4.81 7.75 3.77
CA SER A 44 3.97 8.59 2.91
C SER A 44 2.49 8.26 3.04
N GLU A 45 1.69 9.30 3.19
CA GLU A 45 0.24 9.24 3.03
C GLU A 45 -0.08 9.60 1.58
N VAL A 46 -0.50 8.60 0.79
CA VAL A 46 -0.90 8.81 -0.60
C VAL A 46 -2.42 8.91 -0.65
N THR A 47 -2.93 10.05 -1.11
CA THR A 47 -4.36 10.23 -1.39
C THR A 47 -4.64 9.96 -2.87
N TYR A 48 -5.52 9.01 -3.16
CA TYR A 48 -5.91 8.67 -4.52
C TYR A 48 -7.20 9.38 -4.92
N TYR A 49 -7.18 10.00 -6.10
CA TYR A 49 -8.36 10.58 -6.74
C TYR A 49 -8.70 9.82 -8.01
N ALA A 50 -9.98 9.50 -8.18
CA ALA A 50 -10.46 8.87 -9.39
C ALA A 50 -10.32 9.86 -10.57
N LEU A 51 -9.80 9.36 -11.70
CA LEU A 51 -9.72 10.09 -12.96
C LEU A 51 -10.52 9.32 -14.02
N ASP A 52 -11.16 10.07 -14.92
CA ASP A 52 -11.74 9.49 -16.12
C ASP A 52 -10.68 8.69 -16.91
N ILE A 53 -11.09 7.55 -17.48
CA ILE A 53 -10.17 6.63 -18.15
C ILE A 53 -9.52 7.26 -19.39
N VAL A 54 -10.27 8.07 -20.14
CA VAL A 54 -9.77 8.75 -21.34
C VAL A 54 -8.78 9.84 -20.93
N LEU A 55 -9.08 10.58 -19.87
CA LEU A 55 -8.18 11.56 -19.29
C LEU A 55 -6.88 10.92 -18.80
N SER A 56 -6.97 9.81 -18.05
CA SER A 56 -5.80 9.09 -17.53
C SER A 56 -4.86 8.64 -18.65
N ARG A 57 -5.41 8.19 -19.78
CA ARG A 57 -4.63 7.79 -20.96
C ARG A 57 -3.92 8.97 -21.59
N LYS A 58 -4.59 10.12 -21.74
CA LYS A 58 -3.97 11.35 -22.27
C LYS A 58 -2.81 11.82 -21.38
N ILE A 59 -3.00 11.83 -20.06
CA ILE A 59 -1.95 12.19 -19.10
C ILE A 59 -0.74 11.25 -19.26
N ARG A 60 -1.00 9.94 -19.39
CA ARG A 60 0.06 8.94 -19.57
C ARG A 60 0.89 9.18 -20.84
N GLU A 61 0.24 9.45 -21.96
CA GLU A 61 0.94 9.74 -23.22
C GLU A 61 1.81 11.00 -23.11
N ILE A 62 1.27 12.08 -22.50
CA ILE A 62 2.02 13.33 -22.32
C ILE A 62 3.20 13.13 -21.36
N ALA A 63 2.99 12.41 -20.26
CA ALA A 63 4.04 12.12 -19.29
C ALA A 63 5.19 11.33 -19.94
N LYS A 64 4.84 10.31 -20.74
CA LYS A 64 5.80 9.52 -21.52
C LYS A 64 6.60 10.38 -22.50
N GLN A 65 5.93 11.25 -23.26
CA GLN A 65 6.60 12.17 -24.18
C GLN A 65 7.56 13.13 -23.48
N ARG A 66 7.26 13.50 -22.22
CA ARG A 66 8.08 14.38 -21.38
C ARG A 66 9.13 13.65 -20.55
N GLY A 67 9.19 12.31 -20.60
CA GLY A 67 10.13 11.50 -19.82
C GLY A 67 9.89 11.53 -18.30
N VAL A 68 8.65 11.79 -17.86
CA VAL A 68 8.28 11.86 -16.44
C VAL A 68 7.15 10.89 -16.11
N SER A 69 6.91 10.60 -14.82
CA SER A 69 5.77 9.80 -14.40
C SER A 69 4.45 10.58 -14.52
N SER A 70 3.33 9.87 -14.70
CA SER A 70 2.00 10.49 -14.72
C SER A 70 1.68 11.20 -13.40
N GLU A 71 2.16 10.66 -12.28
CA GLU A 71 2.04 11.26 -10.95
C GLU A 71 2.80 12.59 -10.87
N ALA A 72 4.07 12.62 -11.28
CA ALA A 72 4.88 13.84 -11.27
C ALA A 72 4.24 14.93 -12.16
N LEU A 73 3.75 14.56 -13.33
CA LEU A 73 3.06 15.48 -14.25
C LEU A 73 1.77 16.04 -13.64
N LEU A 74 0.95 15.17 -13.02
CA LEU A 74 -0.30 15.57 -12.37
C LEU A 74 -0.04 16.53 -11.21
N ASN A 75 0.90 16.20 -10.32
CA ASN A 75 1.25 17.03 -9.18
C ASN A 75 1.70 18.43 -9.62
N LEU A 76 2.57 18.50 -10.63
CA LEU A 76 3.01 19.78 -11.20
C LEU A 76 1.83 20.60 -11.74
N TRP A 77 0.97 20.00 -12.58
CA TRP A 77 -0.17 20.71 -13.16
C TRP A 77 -1.19 21.19 -12.12
N VAL A 78 -1.46 20.37 -11.11
CA VAL A 78 -2.35 20.75 -10.00
C VAL A 78 -1.76 21.93 -9.23
N GLN A 79 -0.47 21.90 -8.92
CA GLN A 79 0.23 23.02 -8.26
C GLN A 79 0.15 24.31 -9.09
N GLU A 80 0.47 24.27 -10.38
CA GLU A 80 0.39 25.42 -11.28
C GLU A 80 -1.03 26.01 -11.36
N LYS A 81 -2.05 25.15 -11.41
CA LYS A 81 -3.46 25.58 -11.47
C LYS A 81 -3.91 26.23 -10.17
N LEU A 82 -3.54 25.64 -9.02
CA LEU A 82 -3.86 26.20 -7.70
C LEU A 82 -3.19 27.55 -7.47
N GLN A 83 -1.94 27.73 -7.92
CA GLN A 83 -1.26 29.02 -7.85
C GLN A 83 -1.97 30.11 -8.65
N LYS A 84 -2.43 29.79 -9.87
CA LYS A 84 -3.18 30.75 -10.70
C LYS A 84 -4.49 31.18 -10.05
N ILE A 85 -5.24 30.23 -9.49
CA ILE A 85 -6.51 30.51 -8.78
C ILE A 85 -6.24 31.44 -7.58
N LYS A 86 -5.18 31.18 -6.81
CA LYS A 86 -4.82 32.04 -5.67
C LYS A 86 -4.40 33.46 -6.08
N SER A 87 -3.84 33.66 -7.26
CA SER A 87 -3.44 35.01 -7.72
C SER A 87 -4.60 35.86 -8.27
N ILE A 88 -5.76 35.24 -8.48
CA ILE A 88 -6.96 35.90 -9.02
C ILE A 88 -7.91 36.34 -7.88
N ASN A 89 -7.69 35.85 -6.66
CA ASN A 89 -8.39 36.26 -5.43
C ASN A 89 -7.48 37.16 -4.59
#